data_AF-A0A3D0NJZ6-F1
#
_entry.id   AF-A0A3D0NJZ6-F1
#
_cell.length_a   1.000
_cell.length_b   1.000
_cell.length_c   1.000
_cell.angle_alpha   90.00
_cell.angle_beta   90.00
_cell.angle_gamma   90.00
#
_symmetry.space_group_name_H-M   'P 1'
#
loop_
_entity.id
_entity.type
_entity.pdbx_description
1 polymer ?
#
loop_
_entity_poly.entity_id
_entity_poly.type
_entity_poly.pdbx_seq_one_letter_code
_entity_poly.pdbx_strand_id
1 'polypeptide(L)' 'MPIETLIRMGQQIALNNGALPPDRAADRIAKHLNAFWTRAMIAELQAFAGTDSGRLDPSLVAALRQLAAGG' A
#
# COMPACT_ATOMS: atom_id res chain seq x y z
N MET A 1 3.92 -5.36 13.75
CA MET A 1 3.00 -4.25 14.12
C MET A 1 1.60 -4.80 13.91
N PRO A 2 0.57 -4.45 14.69
CA PRO A 2 -0.77 -4.97 14.41
C PRO A 2 -1.22 -4.61 12.99
N ILE A 3 -1.77 -5.58 12.24
CA ILE A 3 -2.22 -5.37 10.85
C ILE A 3 -3.16 -4.18 10.70
N GLU A 4 -4.07 -3.95 11.65
CA GLU A 4 -4.99 -2.80 11.64
C GLU A 4 -4.26 -1.45 11.65
N THR A 5 -3.09 -1.37 12.30
CA THR A 5 -2.25 -0.17 12.25
C THR A 5 -1.63 0.03 10.86
N LEU A 6 -1.17 -1.05 10.21
CA LEU A 6 -0.64 -0.99 8.85
C LEU A 6 -1.73 -0.58 7.85
N ILE A 7 -2.94 -1.13 7.98
CA ILE A 7 -4.11 -0.76 7.17
C ILE A 7 -4.39 0.74 7.31
N ARG A 8 -4.51 1.24 8.55
CA ARG A 8 -4.77 2.66 8.82
C ARG A 8 -3.70 3.57 8.22
N MET A 9 -2.43 3.24 8.41
CA MET A 9 -1.33 4.05 7.85
C MET A 9 -1.31 3.99 6.32
N GLY A 10 -1.49 2.81 5.73
CA GLY A 10 -1.57 2.64 4.28
C GLY A 10 -2.69 3.46 3.66
N GLN A 11 -3.88 3.43 4.27
CA GLN A 11 -5.01 4.26 3.84
C GLN A 11 -4.72 5.76 3.99
N GLN A 12 -4.07 6.19 5.07
CA GLN A 12 -3.69 7.59 5.23
C GLN A 12 -2.71 8.04 4.13
N ILE A 13 -1.75 7.18 3.75
CA ILE A 13 -0.84 7.46 2.64
C ILE A 13 -1.64 7.56 1.34
N ALA A 14 -2.60 6.67 1.09
CA ALA A 14 -3.44 6.73 -0.09
C ALA A 14 -4.27 8.02 -0.14
N LEU A 15 -4.91 8.40 0.97
CA LEU A 15 -5.67 9.65 1.11
C LEU A 15 -4.79 10.88 0.80
N ASN A 16 -3.56 10.91 1.31
CA ASN A 16 -2.61 12.01 1.05
C ASN A 16 -2.22 12.15 -0.43
N ASN A 17 -2.42 11.10 -1.24
CA ASN A 17 -2.15 11.08 -2.67
C ASN A 17 -3.42 11.11 -3.52
N GLY A 18 -4.61 11.27 -2.92
CA GLY A 18 -5.91 11.16 -3.61
C GLY A 18 -6.19 12.24 -4.67
N ALA A 19 -5.44 13.33 -4.68
CA ALA A 19 -5.51 14.35 -5.74
C ALA A 19 -4.73 13.97 -7.01
N LEU A 20 -3.91 12.92 -6.95
CA LEU A 20 -3.13 12.45 -8.10
C LEU A 20 -3.97 11.52 -8.98
N PRO A 21 -3.65 11.45 -10.29
CA PRO A 21 -4.16 10.37 -11.14
C PRO A 21 -3.82 8.99 -10.54
N PRO A 22 -4.71 7.98 -10.65
CA PRO A 22 -4.56 6.68 -9.98
C PRO A 22 -3.19 6.03 -10.16
N ASP A 23 -2.67 6.01 -11.39
CA ASP A 23 -1.36 5.40 -11.68
C ASP A 23 -0.22 6.13 -10.96
N ARG A 24 -0.27 7.47 -10.89
CA ARG A 24 0.73 8.26 -10.18
C ARG A 24 0.60 8.14 -8.67
N ALA A 25 -0.62 7.99 -8.16
CA ALA A 25 -0.86 7.72 -6.75
C ALA A 25 -0.23 6.37 -6.35
N ALA A 26 -0.52 5.30 -7.10
CA ALA A 26 0.05 3.98 -6.87
C ALA A 26 1.58 4.00 -6.87
N ASP A 27 2.18 4.64 -7.88
CA ASP A 27 3.64 4.75 -8.02
C ASP A 27 4.28 5.47 -6.83
N ARG A 28 3.64 6.55 -6.36
CA ARG A 28 4.13 7.35 -5.23
C ARG A 28 3.95 6.63 -3.90
N ILE A 29 2.85 5.90 -3.72
CA ILE A 29 2.61 5.04 -2.56
C ILE A 29 3.66 3.92 -2.53
N ALA A 30 3.91 3.23 -3.64
CA ALA A 30 4.89 2.15 -3.71
C ALA A 30 6.30 2.64 -3.32
N LYS A 31 6.72 3.80 -3.85
CA LYS A 31 7.99 4.45 -3.48
C LYS A 31 8.05 4.80 -2.00
N HIS A 32 6.97 5.33 -1.44
CA HIS A 32 6.90 5.66 -0.01
C HIS A 32 7.03 4.41 0.87
N LEU A 33 6.25 3.36 0.59
CA LEU A 33 6.32 2.11 1.33
C LEU A 33 7.72 1.50 1.25
N ASN A 34 8.33 1.43 0.07
CA ASN A 34 9.67 0.87 -0.09
C ASN A 34 10.77 1.69 0.62
N ALA A 35 10.60 3.01 0.74
CA ALA A 35 11.58 3.88 1.40
C ALA A 35 11.47 3.86 2.93
N PHE A 36 10.26 3.73 3.48
CA PHE A 36 10.02 3.97 4.91
C PHE A 36 9.53 2.75 5.68
N TRP A 37 9.02 1.73 5.00
CA TRP A 37 8.54 0.52 5.66
C TRP A 37 9.57 -0.60 5.55
N THR A 38 9.58 -1.47 6.55
CA THR A 38 10.37 -2.69 6.46
C THR A 38 9.71 -3.68 5.48
N ARG A 39 10.52 -4.56 4.87
CA ARG A 39 10.00 -5.66 4.01
C ARG A 39 8.91 -6.48 4.70
N ALA A 40 9.06 -6.74 6.00
CA ALA A 40 8.07 -7.50 6.78
C ALA A 40 6.71 -6.79 6.87
N MET A 41 6.70 -5.47 7.07
CA MET A 41 5.45 -4.68 7.11
C MET A 41 4.75 -4.67 5.75
N ILE A 42 5.52 -4.56 4.66
CA ILE A 42 4.98 -4.60 3.29
C ILE A 42 4.38 -5.97 3.02
N ALA A 43 5.10 -7.05 3.34
CA ALA A 43 4.62 -8.42 3.16
C ALA A 43 3.35 -8.71 3.98
N GLU A 44 3.27 -8.22 5.22
CA GLU A 44 2.10 -8.37 6.08
C GLU A 44 0.87 -7.67 5.47
N LEU A 45 1.02 -6.45 4.95
CA LEU A 45 -0.06 -5.73 4.29
C LEU A 45 -0.44 -6.34 2.92
N GLN A 46 0.54 -6.88 2.17
CA GLN A 46 0.29 -7.64 0.94
C GLN A 46 -0.53 -8.91 1.22
N ALA A 47 -0.19 -9.65 2.28
CA ALA A 47 -0.94 -10.84 2.69
C ALA A 47 -2.39 -10.49 3.03
N PHE A 48 -2.61 -9.41 3.79
CA PHE A 48 -3.96 -8.91 4.07
C PHE A 48 -4.71 -8.53 2.79
N ALA A 49 -4.08 -7.80 1.87
CA ALA A 49 -4.68 -7.43 0.59
C ALA A 49 -5.06 -8.64 -0.26
N GLY A 50 -4.34 -9.76 -0.17
CA GLY A 50 -4.69 -11.02 -0.81
C GLY A 50 -5.96 -11.67 -0.24
N THR A 51 -6.30 -11.37 1.02
CA THR A 51 -7.50 -11.90 1.70
C THR A 51 -8.72 -10.98 1.61
N ASP A 52 -8.52 -9.66 1.73
CA ASP A 52 -9.60 -8.68 1.79
C ASP A 52 -9.16 -7.32 1.22
N SER A 53 -8.87 -7.28 -0.09
CA SER A 53 -8.51 -6.03 -0.78
C SER A 53 -9.64 -5.01 -0.80
N GLY A 54 -10.90 -5.40 -0.57
CA GLY A 54 -12.05 -4.49 -0.61
C GLY A 54 -12.03 -3.44 0.51
N ARG A 55 -11.27 -3.68 1.57
CA ARG A 55 -11.05 -2.74 2.68
C ARG A 55 -9.92 -1.73 2.43
N LEU A 56 -9.23 -1.79 1.29
CA LEU A 56 -8.09 -0.93 0.99
C LEU A 56 -8.41 0.02 -0.16
N ASP A 57 -7.76 1.19 -0.14
CA ASP A 57 -7.80 2.12 -1.27
C ASP A 57 -7.27 1.43 -2.55
N PRO A 58 -7.92 1.58 -3.72
CA PRO A 58 -7.48 0.93 -4.96
C PRO A 58 -6.03 1.28 -5.35
N SER A 59 -5.58 2.51 -5.08
CA SER A 59 -4.22 2.96 -5.38
C SER A 59 -3.20 2.30 -4.45
N LEU A 60 -3.57 2.04 -3.20
CA LEU A 60 -2.76 1.26 -2.27
C LEU A 60 -2.65 -0.20 -2.72
N VAL A 61 -3.74 -0.82 -3.16
CA VAL A 61 -3.73 -2.19 -3.69
C VAL A 61 -2.83 -2.27 -4.94
N ALA A 62 -2.94 -1.31 -5.85
CA ALA A 62 -2.08 -1.23 -7.03
C ALA A 62 -0.60 -1.09 -6.64
N ALA A 63 -0.27 -0.23 -5.68
CA ALA A 63 1.09 -0.08 -5.16
C ALA A 63 1.65 -1.38 -4.57
N LEU A 64 0.85 -2.09 -3.77
CA LEU A 64 1.25 -3.37 -3.17
C LEU A 64 1.53 -4.45 -4.24
N ARG A 65 0.76 -4.45 -5.33
CA ARG A 65 1.00 -5.33 -6.49
C ARG A 65 2.27 -4.96 -7.25
N GLN A 66 2.54 -3.68 -7.46
CA GLN A 66 3.79 -3.21 -8.08
C GLN A 66 5.01 -3.70 -7.28
N LEU A 67 4.96 -3.58 -5.95
CA LEU A 67 6.03 -4.03 -5.06
C LEU A 67 6.20 -5.55 -5.05
N ALA A 68 5.13 -6.33 -5.26
CA ALA A 68 5.22 -7.79 -5.38
C ALA A 68 5.82 -8.23 -6.73
N ALA A 69 5.58 -7.47 -7.80
CA ALA A 69 6.06 -7.78 -9.14
C ALA A 69 7.50 -7.32 -9.42
N GLY A 70 8.02 -6.36 -8.63
CA GLY A 70 9.38 -5.81 -8.75
C GLY A 70 10.38 -6.33 -7.71
N GLY A 71 10.08 -7.47 -7.08
CA GLY A 71 10.95 -8.15 -6.11
C GLY A 71 11.97 -9.09 -6.76
#